data_AF-A0A224XN12-F1
#
_entry.id   AF-A0A224XN12-F1
#
_cell.length_a   1.000
_cell.length_b   1.000
_cell.length_c   1.000
_cell.angle_alpha   90.00
_cell.angle_beta   90.00
_cell.angle_gamma   90.00
#
_symmetry.space_group_name_H-M   'P 1'
#
loop_
_entity.id
_entity.type
_entity.pdbx_description
1 polymer ?
#
loop_
_entity_poly.entity_id
_entity_poly.type
_entity_poly.pdbx_seq_one_letter_code
_entity_poly.pdbx_strand_id
1 'polypeptide(L)'
;DLNILLRNDHAWNFSNAEYLIDYSFAYQYNIDWQLGNEPNSFPHVFGIEVPPKNLSDDFKTLRKLLERYKLYSKSKIAGPDVTNPTKTRKGPSRYLKDFLEYKPDITAVSWHHYYTGPDTPLATFLNVSLYNEFKENCRTYVNISKGKAPLKPIWITETGSAYGGGVKNLSDTFVASFLWIDKLGVAAREGISLVVRQSLYSGTYALLNSYSLLPNPDYWVSILYKKLVGRKVLDVSCDSCNISSALRVYGHCSKRSPRVVFYGLNLDNVPLGLSLPMNITTTALLYSLNAPSLTSRLVKLNGDSLYLTYTDSLPAFRPIVITLENPVLILPHSIFFLE
;
A
#
# COMPACT_ATOMS: atom_id res chain seq x y z
N ASP A 1 12.24 -12.50 1.01
CA ASP A 1 11.53 -13.79 1.09
C ASP A 1 12.50 -14.94 0.97
N LEU A 2 12.17 -16.09 1.55
CA LEU A 2 12.90 -17.34 1.37
C LEU A 2 12.40 -18.09 0.13
N ASN A 3 13.28 -18.82 -0.54
CA ASN A 3 12.93 -19.57 -1.74
C ASN A 3 12.17 -20.87 -1.40
N ILE A 4 10.90 -20.93 -1.78
CA ILE A 4 10.02 -22.10 -1.57
C ILE A 4 10.16 -23.20 -2.63
N LEU A 5 10.81 -22.90 -3.76
CA LEU A 5 10.94 -23.80 -4.91
C LEU A 5 12.08 -24.81 -4.78
N LEU A 6 12.94 -24.68 -3.77
CA LEU A 6 13.89 -25.74 -3.41
C LEU A 6 13.12 -26.83 -2.66
N ARG A 7 12.99 -28.03 -3.24
CA ARG A 7 12.12 -29.09 -2.71
C ARG A 7 12.78 -30.46 -2.81
N ASN A 8 12.48 -31.33 -1.84
CA ASN A 8 12.74 -32.76 -1.90
C ASN A 8 11.38 -33.44 -2.02
N ASP A 9 11.11 -34.06 -3.18
CA ASP A 9 9.77 -34.53 -3.55
C ASP A 9 8.70 -33.45 -3.37
N HIS A 10 7.77 -33.65 -2.43
CA HIS A 10 6.65 -32.76 -2.15
C HIS A 10 6.88 -31.80 -0.97
N ALA A 11 8.03 -31.85 -0.30
CA ALA A 11 8.35 -31.04 0.88
C ALA A 11 9.38 -29.95 0.57
N TRP A 12 9.25 -28.78 1.22
CA TRP A 12 10.24 -27.72 1.11
C TRP A 12 11.59 -28.15 1.68
N ASN A 13 12.65 -28.01 0.86
CA ASN A 13 14.03 -28.22 1.28
C ASN A 13 14.56 -26.90 1.87
N PHE A 14 14.52 -26.81 3.19
CA PHE A 14 14.91 -25.60 3.93
C PHE A 14 16.43 -25.41 4.11
N SER A 15 17.29 -26.32 3.62
CA SER A 15 18.74 -26.26 3.86
C SER A 15 19.38 -24.93 3.44
N ASN A 16 18.97 -24.38 2.29
CA ASN A 16 19.43 -23.06 1.85
C ASN A 16 18.93 -21.93 2.75
N ALA A 17 17.69 -22.02 3.24
CA ALA A 17 17.13 -21.04 4.16
C ALA A 17 17.80 -21.10 5.53
N GLU A 18 18.09 -22.31 6.05
CA GLU A 18 18.83 -22.50 7.29
C GLU A 18 20.22 -21.87 7.22
N TYR A 19 20.94 -22.04 6.11
CA TYR A 19 22.22 -21.36 5.90
C TYR A 19 22.10 -19.82 5.97
N LEU A 20 21.06 -19.23 5.37
CA LEU A 20 20.83 -17.78 5.44
C LEU A 20 20.44 -17.33 6.85
N ILE A 21 19.66 -18.14 7.57
CA ILE A 21 19.26 -17.89 8.96
C ILE A 21 20.47 -17.97 9.88
N ASP A 22 21.34 -18.98 9.71
CA ASP A 22 22.61 -19.13 10.44
C ASP A 22 23.51 -17.91 10.26
N TYR A 23 23.72 -17.50 9.00
CA TYR A 23 24.46 -16.29 8.69
C TYR A 23 23.84 -15.07 9.38
N SER A 24 22.53 -14.85 9.19
CA SER A 24 21.84 -13.69 9.77
C SER A 24 21.91 -13.66 11.30
N PHE A 25 21.82 -14.85 11.93
CA PHE A 25 21.96 -15.01 13.37
C PHE A 25 23.38 -14.72 13.84
N ALA A 26 24.41 -15.19 13.13
CA ALA A 26 25.81 -14.91 13.47
C ALA A 26 26.10 -13.40 13.52
N TYR A 27 25.46 -12.62 12.64
CA TYR A 27 25.54 -11.16 12.62
C TYR A 27 24.46 -10.44 13.46
N GLN A 28 23.62 -11.20 14.17
CA GLN A 28 22.55 -10.68 15.04
C GLN A 28 21.56 -9.75 14.31
N TYR A 29 21.29 -10.01 13.02
CA TYR A 29 20.30 -9.24 12.27
C TYR A 29 18.88 -9.58 12.74
N ASN A 30 18.13 -8.56 13.15
CA ASN A 30 16.72 -8.70 13.52
C ASN A 30 15.84 -8.68 12.26
N ILE A 31 15.32 -9.84 11.86
CA ILE A 31 14.65 -10.06 10.57
C ILE A 31 13.29 -10.72 10.79
N ASP A 32 12.29 -10.21 10.06
CA ASP A 32 10.99 -10.86 9.85
C ASP A 32 11.00 -11.58 8.48
N TRP A 33 10.17 -12.60 8.30
CA TRP A 33 10.30 -13.56 7.20
C TRP A 33 9.04 -13.71 6.36
N GLN A 34 9.24 -14.16 5.12
CA GLN A 34 8.23 -14.57 4.15
C GLN A 34 8.77 -15.80 3.43
N LEU A 35 7.90 -16.61 2.83
CA LEU A 35 8.27 -17.86 2.17
C LEU A 35 7.53 -18.00 0.84
N GLY A 36 8.27 -17.83 -0.25
CA GLY A 36 7.71 -17.72 -1.58
C GLY A 36 7.10 -16.34 -1.87
N ASN A 37 6.85 -16.10 -3.15
CA ASN A 37 6.28 -14.87 -3.68
C ASN A 37 5.27 -15.25 -4.77
N GLU A 38 4.02 -14.84 -4.63
CA GLU A 38 2.96 -15.11 -5.62
C GLU A 38 2.84 -16.60 -6.02
N PRO A 39 2.68 -17.52 -5.06
CA PRO A 39 2.68 -18.96 -5.32
C PRO A 39 1.54 -19.38 -6.27
N ASN A 40 0.45 -18.61 -6.33
CA ASN A 40 -0.63 -18.81 -7.29
C ASN A 40 -0.19 -18.62 -8.76
N SER A 41 0.95 -17.98 -9.01
CA SER A 41 1.51 -17.73 -10.34
C SER A 41 2.59 -18.75 -10.73
N PHE A 42 3.06 -19.60 -9.82
CA PHE A 42 4.14 -20.56 -10.10
C PHE A 42 3.87 -21.50 -11.28
N PRO A 43 2.64 -22.03 -11.50
CA PRO A 43 2.39 -22.88 -12.66
C PRO A 43 2.63 -22.15 -13.98
N HIS A 44 2.32 -20.85 -14.03
CA HIS A 44 2.53 -20.02 -15.22
C HIS A 44 4.00 -19.61 -15.39
N VAL A 45 4.67 -19.23 -14.30
CA VAL A 45 6.02 -18.65 -14.34
C VAL A 45 7.12 -19.71 -14.39
N PHE A 46 6.95 -20.81 -13.66
CA PHE A 46 7.97 -21.84 -13.45
C PHE A 46 7.56 -23.23 -13.93
N GLY A 47 6.30 -23.42 -14.35
CA GLY A 47 5.77 -24.76 -14.68
C GLY A 47 5.64 -25.69 -13.48
N ILE A 48 5.67 -25.14 -12.26
CA ILE A 48 5.62 -25.90 -11.00
C ILE A 48 4.38 -25.47 -10.21
N GLU A 49 3.63 -26.44 -9.70
CA GLU A 49 2.55 -26.19 -8.76
C GLU A 49 2.99 -26.53 -7.33
N VAL A 50 2.82 -25.59 -6.42
CA VAL A 50 2.88 -25.85 -4.97
C VAL A 50 1.45 -25.77 -4.44
N PRO A 51 0.81 -26.90 -4.09
CA PRO A 51 -0.55 -26.89 -3.57
C PRO A 51 -0.67 -26.08 -2.27
N PRO A 52 -1.80 -25.41 -2.01
CA PRO A 52 -1.99 -24.59 -0.80
C PRO A 52 -1.74 -25.34 0.52
N LYS A 53 -2.07 -26.64 0.56
CA LYS A 53 -1.77 -27.50 1.72
C LYS A 53 -0.27 -27.63 1.95
N ASN A 54 0.49 -27.97 0.91
CA ASN A 54 1.93 -28.14 0.98
C ASN A 54 2.58 -26.82 1.44
N LEU A 55 2.18 -25.69 0.84
CA LEU A 55 2.67 -24.39 1.28
C LEU A 55 2.34 -24.13 2.76
N SER A 56 1.11 -24.41 3.21
CA SER A 56 0.75 -24.24 4.62
C SER A 56 1.60 -25.10 5.56
N ASP A 57 1.94 -26.32 5.17
CA ASP A 57 2.81 -27.20 5.95
C ASP A 57 4.28 -26.71 5.91
N ASP A 58 4.72 -26.15 4.79
CA ASP A 58 6.04 -25.53 4.65
C ASP A 58 6.19 -24.28 5.56
N PHE A 59 5.14 -23.47 5.75
CA PHE A 59 5.14 -22.37 6.73
C PHE A 59 5.25 -22.87 8.19
N LYS A 60 4.66 -24.02 8.53
CA LYS A 60 4.84 -24.64 9.86
C LYS A 60 6.27 -25.12 10.04
N THR A 61 6.88 -25.65 8.99
CA THR A 61 8.30 -26.03 8.97
C THR A 61 9.20 -24.81 9.19
N LEU A 62 8.91 -23.69 8.51
CA LEU A 62 9.63 -22.43 8.73
C LEU A 62 9.52 -21.94 10.18
N ARG A 63 8.33 -21.95 10.79
CA ARG A 63 8.17 -21.57 12.21
C ARG A 63 9.09 -22.40 13.12
N LYS A 64 9.04 -23.73 12.99
CA LYS A 64 9.86 -24.65 13.79
C LYS A 64 11.37 -24.42 13.57
N LEU A 65 11.77 -24.09 12.34
CA LEU A 65 13.16 -23.75 12.03
C LEU A 65 13.58 -22.47 12.77
N LEU A 66 12.80 -21.39 12.67
CA LEU A 66 13.09 -20.11 13.30
C LEU A 66 13.11 -20.20 14.84
N GLU A 67 12.28 -21.07 15.44
CA GLU A 67 12.26 -21.31 16.89
C GLU A 67 13.55 -21.92 17.45
N ARG A 68 14.38 -22.54 16.60
CA ARG A 68 15.73 -23.01 17.00
C ARG A 68 16.66 -21.85 17.36
N TYR A 69 16.36 -20.65 16.86
CA TYR A 69 17.16 -19.45 17.06
C TYR A 69 16.43 -18.50 18.02
N LYS A 70 17.04 -18.22 19.16
CA LYS A 70 16.45 -17.34 20.19
C LYS A 70 15.99 -15.99 19.62
N LEU A 71 16.80 -15.40 18.72
CA LEU A 71 16.50 -14.12 18.05
C LEU A 71 15.23 -14.18 17.18
N TYR A 72 14.94 -15.32 16.55
CA TYR A 72 13.87 -15.46 15.57
C TYR A 72 12.63 -16.20 16.08
N SER A 73 12.68 -16.74 17.30
CA SER A 73 11.53 -17.35 18.00
C SER A 73 10.24 -16.50 18.00
N LYS A 74 10.38 -15.17 17.91
CA LYS A 74 9.26 -14.21 17.85
C LYS A 74 9.19 -13.42 16.54
N SER A 75 10.04 -13.74 15.56
CA SER A 75 9.99 -13.08 14.25
C SER A 75 8.62 -13.29 13.62
N LYS A 76 8.14 -12.25 12.96
CA LYS A 76 6.90 -12.30 12.21
C LYS A 76 7.11 -13.10 10.94
N ILE A 77 6.07 -13.80 10.53
CA ILE A 77 6.02 -14.49 9.25
C ILE A 77 4.80 -14.00 8.48
N ALA A 78 4.99 -13.38 7.32
CA ALA A 78 3.88 -13.01 6.44
C ALA A 78 3.74 -14.06 5.32
N GLY A 79 2.51 -14.31 4.88
CA GLY A 79 2.23 -15.21 3.77
C GLY A 79 0.74 -15.27 3.43
N PRO A 80 0.36 -15.81 2.27
CA PRO A 80 1.23 -16.46 1.27
C PRO A 80 1.64 -15.54 0.11
N ASP A 81 1.44 -14.22 0.21
CA ASP A 81 1.82 -13.26 -0.83
C ASP A 81 1.15 -13.53 -2.18
N VAL A 82 -0.15 -13.84 -2.17
CA VAL A 82 -0.93 -14.05 -3.40
C VAL A 82 -1.17 -12.74 -4.17
N THR A 83 -1.38 -12.82 -5.49
CA THR A 83 -1.66 -11.65 -6.35
C THR A 83 -3.07 -11.07 -6.17
N ASN A 84 -3.48 -10.12 -7.02
CA ASN A 84 -4.84 -9.57 -7.07
C ASN A 84 -5.91 -10.68 -7.01
N PRO A 85 -7.03 -10.46 -6.29
CA PRO A 85 -8.11 -11.43 -6.27
C PRO A 85 -8.75 -11.52 -7.65
N THR A 86 -9.07 -12.74 -8.08
CA THR A 86 -9.86 -12.99 -9.28
C THR A 86 -11.03 -13.92 -8.95
N LYS A 87 -12.09 -13.88 -9.76
CA LYS A 87 -13.28 -14.74 -9.60
C LYS A 87 -13.09 -16.15 -10.19
N THR A 88 -11.87 -16.50 -10.64
CA THR A 88 -11.63 -17.79 -11.31
C THR A 88 -11.60 -18.94 -10.31
N ARG A 89 -12.04 -20.14 -10.74
CA ARG A 89 -12.15 -21.33 -9.87
C ARG A 89 -10.80 -21.79 -9.29
N LYS A 90 -9.69 -21.51 -9.98
CA LYS A 90 -8.31 -21.83 -9.56
C LYS A 90 -7.48 -20.55 -9.32
N GLY A 91 -8.14 -19.42 -9.04
CA GLY A 91 -7.48 -18.13 -8.91
C GLY A 91 -6.85 -17.85 -7.56
N PRO A 92 -6.18 -16.69 -7.41
CA PRO A 92 -5.51 -16.25 -6.18
C PRO A 92 -6.45 -16.24 -4.96
N SER A 93 -7.72 -15.87 -5.15
CA SER A 93 -8.76 -15.90 -4.11
C SER A 93 -9.00 -17.30 -3.55
N ARG A 94 -9.05 -18.31 -4.44
CA ARG A 94 -9.22 -19.71 -4.04
C ARG A 94 -7.96 -20.22 -3.37
N TYR A 95 -6.79 -19.92 -3.94
CA TYR A 95 -5.50 -20.32 -3.39
C TYR A 95 -5.34 -19.82 -1.95
N LEU A 96 -5.62 -18.54 -1.68
CA LEU A 96 -5.58 -18.00 -0.33
C LEU A 96 -6.57 -18.70 0.62
N LYS A 97 -7.81 -18.87 0.18
CA LYS A 97 -8.85 -19.52 1.00
C LYS A 97 -8.42 -20.92 1.41
N ASP A 98 -7.90 -21.71 0.48
CA ASP A 98 -7.46 -23.08 0.73
C ASP A 98 -6.18 -23.09 1.59
N PHE A 99 -5.23 -22.19 1.35
CA PHE A 99 -4.03 -22.05 2.18
C PHE A 99 -4.41 -21.81 3.65
N LEU A 100 -5.34 -20.88 3.92
CA LEU A 100 -5.77 -20.57 5.28
C LEU A 100 -6.59 -21.71 5.92
N GLU A 101 -7.30 -22.53 5.13
CA GLU A 101 -8.02 -23.71 5.64
C GLU A 101 -7.08 -24.69 6.37
N TYR A 102 -5.85 -24.83 5.88
CA TYR A 102 -4.84 -25.73 6.45
C TYR A 102 -4.08 -25.16 7.66
N LYS A 103 -4.51 -23.99 8.16
CA LYS A 103 -4.02 -23.32 9.37
C LYS A 103 -2.50 -23.12 9.38
N PRO A 104 -1.96 -22.31 8.45
CA PRO A 104 -0.53 -22.02 8.37
C PRO A 104 -0.04 -21.24 9.60
N ASP A 105 1.23 -21.44 9.96
CA ASP A 105 1.88 -20.74 11.06
C ASP A 105 2.45 -19.38 10.62
N ILE A 106 1.54 -18.48 10.27
CA ILE A 106 1.83 -17.10 9.85
C ILE A 106 1.42 -16.10 10.93
N THR A 107 2.13 -14.98 11.02
CA THR A 107 1.75 -13.83 11.84
C THR A 107 0.72 -12.95 11.15
N ALA A 108 0.81 -12.78 9.83
CA ALA A 108 -0.09 -11.95 9.04
C ALA A 108 -0.46 -12.62 7.73
N VAL A 109 -1.70 -12.41 7.28
CA VAL A 109 -2.15 -12.82 5.95
C VAL A 109 -1.68 -11.76 4.97
N SER A 110 -0.94 -12.15 3.93
CA SER A 110 -0.37 -11.23 2.96
C SER A 110 -0.84 -11.46 1.54
N TRP A 111 -0.89 -10.37 0.77
CA TRP A 111 -1.27 -10.35 -0.63
C TRP A 111 -0.67 -9.12 -1.33
N HIS A 112 -0.65 -9.16 -2.65
CA HIS A 112 -0.06 -8.15 -3.51
C HIS A 112 -1.14 -7.44 -4.31
N HIS A 113 -0.92 -6.16 -4.60
CA HIS A 113 -1.84 -5.40 -5.44
C HIS A 113 -1.18 -4.51 -6.48
N TYR A 114 -1.64 -4.59 -7.72
CA TYR A 114 -1.38 -3.59 -8.75
C TYR A 114 -2.68 -3.21 -9.45
N TYR A 115 -2.87 -1.93 -9.75
CA TYR A 115 -4.09 -1.49 -10.42
C TYR A 115 -4.10 -1.92 -11.89
N THR A 116 -2.95 -1.88 -12.56
CA THR A 116 -2.90 -2.04 -14.01
C THR A 116 -1.56 -2.61 -14.51
N GLY A 117 -1.38 -2.69 -15.83
CA GLY A 117 -0.17 -3.21 -16.49
C GLY A 117 0.76 -2.10 -17.03
N PRO A 118 1.93 -2.46 -17.57
CA PRO A 118 2.96 -1.50 -17.98
C PRO A 118 2.60 -0.63 -19.21
N ASP A 119 1.63 -1.05 -20.04
CA ASP A 119 1.27 -0.38 -21.30
C ASP A 119 -0.05 0.43 -21.23
N THR A 120 -0.41 0.87 -20.02
CA THR A 120 -1.70 1.51 -19.77
C THR A 120 -1.66 3.03 -20.00
N PRO A 121 -2.66 3.63 -20.67
CA PRO A 121 -2.68 5.06 -20.95
C PRO A 121 -3.01 5.91 -19.71
N LEU A 122 -2.66 7.21 -19.78
CA LEU A 122 -2.94 8.21 -18.74
C LEU A 122 -4.40 8.22 -18.26
N ALA A 123 -5.35 8.10 -19.19
CA ALA A 123 -6.79 8.13 -18.89
C ALA A 123 -7.20 7.07 -17.85
N THR A 124 -6.52 5.91 -17.84
CA THR A 124 -6.80 4.84 -16.88
C THR A 124 -6.42 5.24 -15.45
N PHE A 125 -5.38 6.06 -15.25
CA PHE A 125 -4.99 6.55 -13.92
C PHE A 125 -6.03 7.52 -13.32
N LEU A 126 -6.90 8.10 -14.16
CA LEU A 126 -8.00 8.97 -13.72
C LEU A 126 -9.35 8.25 -13.66
N ASN A 127 -9.41 6.98 -14.11
CA ASN A 127 -10.66 6.25 -14.18
C ASN A 127 -11.10 5.77 -12.79
N VAL A 128 -12.18 6.35 -12.26
CA VAL A 128 -12.77 6.02 -10.96
C VAL A 128 -13.07 4.53 -10.79
N SER A 129 -13.39 3.78 -11.86
CA SER A 129 -13.65 2.34 -11.74
C SER A 129 -12.44 1.59 -11.19
N LEU A 130 -11.22 2.02 -11.52
CA LEU A 130 -9.96 1.43 -11.07
C LEU A 130 -9.77 1.57 -9.55
N TYR A 131 -10.17 2.73 -9.02
CA TYR A 131 -10.16 3.02 -7.59
C TYR A 131 -11.21 2.19 -6.84
N ASN A 132 -12.39 2.02 -7.44
CA ASN A 132 -13.46 1.20 -6.87
C ASN A 132 -13.13 -0.30 -6.90
N GLU A 133 -12.42 -0.76 -7.93
CA GLU A 133 -11.95 -2.15 -8.01
C GLU A 133 -11.01 -2.49 -6.84
N PHE A 134 -10.07 -1.61 -6.50
CA PHE A 134 -9.19 -1.84 -5.35
C PHE A 134 -9.94 -2.00 -4.03
N LYS A 135 -11.02 -1.23 -3.83
CA LYS A 135 -11.90 -1.37 -2.66
C LYS A 135 -12.55 -2.76 -2.61
N GLU A 136 -13.08 -3.24 -3.74
CA GLU A 136 -13.66 -4.58 -3.83
C GLU A 136 -12.61 -5.70 -3.68
N ASN A 137 -11.38 -5.46 -4.16
CA ASN A 137 -10.25 -6.36 -3.95
C ASN A 137 -9.90 -6.49 -2.45
N CYS A 138 -9.82 -5.36 -1.74
CA CYS A 138 -9.63 -5.35 -0.29
C CYS A 138 -10.73 -6.13 0.43
N ARG A 139 -12.01 -5.85 0.12
CA ARG A 139 -13.15 -6.55 0.71
C ARG A 139 -13.11 -8.06 0.48
N THR A 140 -12.74 -8.48 -0.72
CA THR A 140 -12.64 -9.90 -1.05
C THR A 140 -11.64 -10.60 -0.14
N TYR A 141 -10.43 -10.06 0.00
CA TYR A 141 -9.42 -10.68 0.86
C TYR A 141 -9.64 -10.47 2.35
N VAL A 142 -10.27 -9.37 2.76
CA VAL A 142 -10.70 -9.17 4.14
C VAL A 142 -11.76 -10.20 4.54
N ASN A 143 -12.74 -10.45 3.68
CA ASN A 143 -13.78 -11.46 3.94
C ASN A 143 -13.20 -12.88 4.01
N ILE A 144 -12.31 -13.25 3.07
CA ILE A 144 -11.62 -14.56 3.10
C ILE A 144 -10.80 -14.70 4.39
N SER A 145 -9.98 -13.69 4.71
CA SER A 145 -9.08 -13.72 5.85
C SER A 145 -9.84 -13.73 7.17
N LYS A 146 -10.88 -12.91 7.32
CA LYS A 146 -11.71 -12.90 8.53
C LYS A 146 -12.51 -14.19 8.71
N GLY A 147 -12.93 -14.83 7.62
CA GLY A 147 -13.62 -16.11 7.66
C GLY A 147 -12.72 -17.31 8.02
N LYS A 148 -11.41 -17.25 7.75
CA LYS A 148 -10.49 -18.39 7.95
C LYS A 148 -9.42 -18.16 9.03
N ALA A 149 -9.03 -16.91 9.27
CA ALA A 149 -8.01 -16.51 10.22
C ALA A 149 -8.39 -15.17 10.92
N PRO A 150 -9.51 -15.11 11.66
CA PRO A 150 -10.14 -13.86 12.14
C PRO A 150 -9.23 -12.95 12.98
N LEU A 151 -8.29 -13.54 13.71
CA LEU A 151 -7.38 -12.84 14.62
C LEU A 151 -6.09 -12.36 13.95
N LYS A 152 -5.78 -12.81 12.73
CA LYS A 152 -4.55 -12.41 12.04
C LYS A 152 -4.77 -11.07 11.31
N PRO A 153 -3.82 -10.11 11.41
CA PRO A 153 -3.87 -8.90 10.59
C PRO A 153 -3.67 -9.26 9.12
N ILE A 154 -4.12 -8.35 8.24
CA ILE A 154 -4.02 -8.49 6.79
C ILE A 154 -3.10 -7.40 6.28
N TRP A 155 -2.09 -7.79 5.51
CA TRP A 155 -1.06 -6.91 4.99
C TRP A 155 -1.05 -6.95 3.46
N ILE A 156 -0.86 -5.79 2.85
CA ILE A 156 -0.40 -5.69 1.48
C ILE A 156 1.12 -5.58 1.54
N THR A 157 1.83 -6.64 1.17
CA THR A 157 3.29 -6.79 1.29
C THR A 157 4.05 -6.38 0.02
N GLU A 158 3.33 -6.18 -1.08
CA GLU A 158 3.86 -5.58 -2.30
C GLU A 158 2.74 -4.85 -3.04
N THR A 159 2.94 -3.58 -3.37
CA THR A 159 1.96 -2.85 -4.18
C THR A 159 2.48 -1.62 -4.90
N GLY A 160 1.98 -1.39 -6.12
CA GLY A 160 2.32 -0.21 -6.92
C GLY A 160 1.15 0.29 -7.76
N SER A 161 1.42 1.23 -8.66
CA SER A 161 0.47 1.68 -9.68
C SER A 161 0.20 0.56 -10.70
N ALA A 162 1.25 0.08 -11.35
CA ALA A 162 1.20 -0.95 -12.37
C ALA A 162 2.29 -2.01 -12.17
N TYR A 163 2.00 -3.27 -12.51
CA TYR A 163 3.00 -4.33 -12.49
C TYR A 163 4.02 -4.15 -13.64
N GLY A 164 5.02 -5.04 -13.72
CA GLY A 164 6.02 -4.99 -14.81
C GLY A 164 7.00 -3.82 -14.69
N GLY A 165 7.22 -3.32 -13.47
CA GLY A 165 8.11 -2.17 -13.23
C GLY A 165 7.43 -0.80 -13.34
N GLY A 166 6.10 -0.77 -13.55
CA GLY A 166 5.33 0.46 -13.70
C GLY A 166 5.24 0.97 -15.13
N VAL A 167 4.32 1.91 -15.37
CA VAL A 167 4.15 2.55 -16.67
C VAL A 167 5.15 3.68 -16.85
N LYS A 168 5.97 3.61 -17.91
CA LYS A 168 6.96 4.63 -18.26
C LYS A 168 6.32 6.02 -18.37
N ASN A 169 6.93 7.03 -17.75
CA ASN A 169 6.45 8.43 -17.75
C ASN A 169 5.10 8.68 -17.07
N LEU A 170 4.51 7.69 -16.40
CA LEU A 170 3.28 7.87 -15.62
C LEU A 170 3.49 7.45 -14.16
N SER A 171 4.08 6.29 -13.90
CA SER A 171 4.21 5.73 -12.55
C SER A 171 5.21 6.48 -11.64
N ASP A 172 6.06 7.32 -12.23
CA ASP A 172 7.00 8.22 -11.56
C ASP A 172 6.53 9.68 -11.58
N THR A 173 5.26 9.95 -11.90
CA THR A 173 4.70 11.30 -12.07
C THR A 173 3.51 11.54 -11.14
N PHE A 174 3.06 12.80 -11.06
CA PHE A 174 2.04 13.22 -10.10
C PHE A 174 0.70 12.48 -10.26
N VAL A 175 0.34 12.03 -11.46
CA VAL A 175 -0.89 11.25 -11.66
C VAL A 175 -0.88 9.91 -10.91
N ALA A 176 0.29 9.30 -10.71
CA ALA A 176 0.41 8.06 -9.92
C ALA A 176 0.11 8.31 -8.43
N SER A 177 0.33 9.53 -7.95
CA SER A 177 0.07 9.92 -6.57
C SER A 177 -1.39 9.80 -6.18
N PHE A 178 -2.32 9.94 -7.12
CA PHE A 178 -3.75 9.73 -6.88
C PHE A 178 -4.04 8.28 -6.49
N LEU A 179 -3.55 7.33 -7.29
CA LEU A 179 -3.65 5.89 -6.96
C LEU A 179 -2.98 5.58 -5.62
N TRP A 180 -1.86 6.24 -5.32
CA TRP A 180 -1.14 5.99 -4.08
C TRP A 180 -1.86 6.50 -2.83
N ILE A 181 -2.30 7.76 -2.81
CA ILE A 181 -3.00 8.30 -1.63
C ILE A 181 -4.36 7.61 -1.43
N ASP A 182 -5.05 7.28 -2.52
CA ASP A 182 -6.29 6.50 -2.47
C ASP A 182 -6.07 5.12 -1.85
N LYS A 183 -5.01 4.43 -2.29
CA LYS A 183 -4.65 3.11 -1.77
C LYS A 183 -4.50 3.13 -0.27
N LEU A 184 -3.79 4.11 0.27
CA LEU A 184 -3.59 4.24 1.71
C LEU A 184 -4.91 4.46 2.44
N GLY A 185 -5.79 5.30 1.89
CA GLY A 185 -7.12 5.57 2.44
C GLY A 185 -8.06 4.36 2.43
N VAL A 186 -8.22 3.73 1.27
CA VAL A 186 -9.07 2.54 1.11
C VAL A 186 -8.53 1.37 1.93
N ALA A 187 -7.22 1.10 1.88
CA ALA A 187 -6.62 0.01 2.66
C ALA A 187 -6.88 0.18 4.16
N ALA A 188 -6.66 1.38 4.71
CA ALA A 188 -6.91 1.65 6.11
C ALA A 188 -8.39 1.48 6.47
N ARG A 189 -9.31 2.00 5.64
CA ARG A 189 -10.76 1.89 5.86
C ARG A 189 -11.27 0.46 5.81
N GLU A 190 -10.80 -0.34 4.86
CA GLU A 190 -11.25 -1.72 4.67
C GLU A 190 -10.54 -2.72 5.62
N GLY A 191 -9.67 -2.25 6.53
CA GLY A 191 -9.07 -3.07 7.59
C GLY A 191 -7.72 -3.72 7.24
N ILE A 192 -7.05 -3.24 6.20
CA ILE A 192 -5.66 -3.60 5.91
C ILE A 192 -4.75 -2.86 6.90
N SER A 193 -3.89 -3.61 7.59
CA SER A 193 -3.08 -3.09 8.69
C SER A 193 -1.70 -2.58 8.26
N LEU A 194 -1.24 -2.95 7.07
CA LEU A 194 0.09 -2.61 6.55
C LEU A 194 0.06 -2.58 5.03
N VAL A 195 0.74 -1.60 4.43
CA VAL A 195 0.87 -1.42 2.97
C VAL A 195 2.34 -1.17 2.66
N VAL A 196 2.98 -2.07 1.90
CA VAL A 196 4.37 -1.95 1.44
C VAL A 196 4.39 -1.48 0.00
N ARG A 197 4.95 -0.28 -0.22
CA ARG A 197 5.12 0.28 -1.55
C ARG A 197 6.23 -0.46 -2.31
N GLN A 198 5.85 -1.07 -3.42
CA GLN A 198 6.78 -1.43 -4.49
C GLN A 198 7.00 -0.19 -5.38
N SER A 199 8.17 0.45 -5.35
CA SER A 199 9.35 0.17 -4.52
C SER A 199 9.87 1.46 -3.88
N LEU A 200 10.78 1.34 -2.92
CA LEU A 200 11.56 2.50 -2.48
C LEU A 200 12.49 3.00 -3.60
N TYR A 201 13.13 2.07 -4.30
CA TYR A 201 14.14 2.30 -5.33
C TYR A 201 14.01 1.26 -6.44
N SER A 202 14.33 1.65 -7.67
CA SER A 202 14.25 0.84 -8.90
C SER A 202 12.83 0.56 -9.42
N GLY A 203 12.67 0.58 -10.74
CA GLY A 203 11.38 0.57 -11.42
C GLY A 203 10.79 1.98 -11.57
N THR A 204 9.90 2.16 -12.55
CA THR A 204 9.23 3.45 -12.80
C THR A 204 8.27 3.80 -11.67
N TYR A 205 7.73 2.83 -10.94
CA TYR A 205 6.88 3.08 -9.76
C TYR A 205 7.67 3.47 -8.50
N ALA A 206 8.98 3.62 -8.56
CA ALA A 206 9.81 3.82 -7.37
C ALA A 206 9.55 5.18 -6.72
N LEU A 207 9.65 5.24 -5.39
CA LEU A 207 9.62 6.50 -4.65
C LEU A 207 10.85 7.37 -4.96
N LEU A 208 12.00 6.76 -5.24
CA LEU A 208 13.23 7.43 -5.63
C LEU A 208 13.57 7.12 -7.08
N ASN A 209 13.99 8.14 -7.83
CA ASN A 209 14.48 7.96 -9.19
C ASN A 209 15.73 7.06 -9.19
N SER A 210 15.75 6.04 -10.04
CA SER A 210 16.82 5.04 -10.06
C SER A 210 18.20 5.58 -10.44
N TYR A 211 18.27 6.74 -11.10
CA TYR A 211 19.53 7.32 -11.55
C TYR A 211 19.97 8.48 -10.64
N SER A 212 19.08 9.41 -10.35
CA SER A 212 19.41 10.61 -9.59
C SER A 212 19.23 10.45 -8.08
N LEU A 213 18.57 9.39 -7.62
CA LEU A 213 18.09 9.20 -6.23
C LEU A 213 17.18 10.32 -5.73
N LEU A 214 16.75 11.22 -6.61
CA LEU A 214 15.84 12.30 -6.25
C LEU A 214 14.42 11.76 -6.04
N PRO A 215 13.64 12.37 -5.13
CA PRO A 215 12.26 11.98 -4.88
C PRO A 215 11.35 12.11 -6.10
N ASN A 216 10.61 11.05 -6.42
CA ASN A 216 9.44 11.12 -7.29
C ASN A 216 8.21 11.64 -6.51
N PRO A 217 7.14 12.08 -7.17
CA PRO A 217 5.96 12.66 -6.51
C PRO A 217 5.38 11.87 -5.33
N ASP A 218 5.30 10.55 -5.47
CA ASP A 218 4.76 9.66 -4.42
C ASP A 218 5.59 9.67 -3.14
N TYR A 219 6.87 10.03 -3.19
CA TYR A 219 7.71 10.21 -2.00
C TYR A 219 7.18 11.36 -1.14
N TRP A 220 6.87 12.50 -1.76
CA TRP A 220 6.35 13.67 -1.04
C TRP A 220 5.00 13.39 -0.37
N VAL A 221 4.10 12.71 -1.08
CA VAL A 221 2.83 12.23 -0.53
C VAL A 221 3.07 11.28 0.64
N SER A 222 4.01 10.34 0.51
CA SER A 222 4.35 9.37 1.56
C SER A 222 4.90 10.05 2.83
N ILE A 223 5.74 11.08 2.67
CA ILE A 223 6.30 11.84 3.80
C ILE A 223 5.21 12.63 4.52
N LEU A 224 4.34 13.34 3.79
CA LEU A 224 3.21 14.06 4.39
C LEU A 224 2.27 13.10 5.12
N TYR A 225 1.89 11.99 4.49
CA TYR A 225 1.09 10.94 5.13
C TYR A 225 1.76 10.45 6.42
N LYS A 226 3.07 10.13 6.38
CA LYS A 226 3.81 9.63 7.55
C LYS A 226 3.93 10.65 8.68
N LYS A 227 3.97 11.95 8.36
CA LYS A 227 4.05 13.05 9.33
C LYS A 227 2.69 13.37 9.95
N LEU A 228 1.61 13.33 9.18
CA LEU A 228 0.28 13.81 9.59
C LEU A 228 -0.65 12.69 10.08
N VAL A 229 -0.75 11.59 9.33
CA VAL A 229 -1.80 10.59 9.50
C VAL A 229 -1.45 9.61 10.62
N GLY A 230 -2.31 9.55 11.64
CA GLY A 230 -2.15 8.65 12.78
C GLY A 230 -2.70 7.24 12.54
N ARG A 231 -2.63 6.39 13.56
CA ARG A 231 -3.02 4.96 13.45
C ARG A 231 -4.53 4.71 13.62
N LYS A 232 -5.27 5.63 14.23
CA LYS A 232 -6.71 5.48 14.47
C LYS A 232 -7.47 5.96 13.24
N VAL A 233 -8.09 5.04 12.52
CA VAL A 233 -8.94 5.30 11.35
C VAL A 233 -10.29 5.82 11.83
N LEU A 234 -10.83 6.85 11.17
CA LEU A 234 -12.18 7.38 11.39
C LEU A 234 -13.10 6.84 10.29
N ASP A 235 -14.36 6.61 10.65
CA ASP A 235 -15.39 6.36 9.64
C ASP A 235 -15.87 7.71 9.09
N VAL A 236 -15.60 7.94 7.81
CA VAL A 236 -15.99 9.15 7.10
C VAL A 236 -17.14 8.81 6.17
N SER A 237 -18.32 9.33 6.50
CA SER A 237 -19.49 9.38 5.62
C SER A 237 -19.54 10.72 4.91
N CYS A 238 -20.16 10.73 3.74
CA CYS A 238 -20.28 11.93 2.93
C CYS A 238 -21.68 11.96 2.31
N ASP A 239 -22.46 12.96 2.71
CA ASP A 239 -23.89 13.05 2.37
C ASP A 239 -24.10 13.37 0.89
N SER A 240 -23.12 14.03 0.25
CA SER A 240 -23.19 14.50 -1.14
C SER A 240 -22.18 13.81 -2.08
N CYS A 241 -21.45 12.79 -1.65
CA CYS A 241 -20.42 12.15 -2.50
C CYS A 241 -21.01 11.32 -3.66
N ASN A 242 -22.33 11.12 -3.69
CA ASN A 242 -23.01 10.58 -4.88
C ASN A 242 -23.02 11.58 -6.05
N ILE A 243 -22.75 12.87 -5.81
CA ILE A 243 -22.73 13.93 -6.83
C ILE A 243 -21.45 13.84 -7.69
N SER A 244 -20.30 13.51 -7.08
CA SER A 244 -19.06 13.26 -7.83
C SER A 244 -18.25 12.15 -7.18
N SER A 245 -18.01 11.09 -7.94
CA SER A 245 -17.16 9.98 -7.52
C SER A 245 -15.65 10.30 -7.63
N ALA A 246 -15.33 11.52 -8.09
CA ALA A 246 -13.97 12.03 -8.27
C ALA A 246 -13.36 12.60 -6.98
N LEU A 247 -14.18 13.09 -6.02
CA LEU A 247 -13.71 13.50 -4.70
C LEU A 247 -13.70 12.31 -3.75
N ARG A 248 -12.53 12.02 -3.18
CA ARG A 248 -12.34 10.87 -2.30
C ARG A 248 -11.68 11.33 -1.02
N VAL A 249 -12.30 11.04 0.11
CA VAL A 249 -11.93 11.58 1.43
C VAL A 249 -11.83 10.46 2.46
N TYR A 250 -10.77 10.52 3.26
CA TYR A 250 -10.42 9.59 4.31
C TYR A 250 -10.07 10.38 5.58
N GLY A 251 -10.28 9.78 6.75
CA GLY A 251 -10.09 10.47 8.04
C GLY A 251 -9.36 9.59 9.05
N HIS A 252 -8.40 10.18 9.77
CA HIS A 252 -7.69 9.54 10.88
C HIS A 252 -7.55 10.52 12.04
N CYS A 253 -7.26 10.05 13.25
CA CYS A 253 -6.66 10.93 14.26
C CYS A 253 -5.28 11.42 13.78
N SER A 254 -4.91 12.65 14.13
CA SER A 254 -3.55 13.15 13.87
C SER A 254 -2.50 12.36 14.63
N LYS A 255 -1.33 12.24 14.02
CA LYS A 255 -0.13 11.67 14.67
C LYS A 255 0.55 12.64 15.64
N ARG A 256 0.35 13.96 15.47
CA ARG A 256 1.15 15.01 16.14
C ARG A 256 0.38 15.78 17.20
N SER A 257 -0.94 15.70 17.15
CA SER A 257 -1.83 16.55 17.94
C SER A 257 -3.12 15.79 18.27
N PRO A 258 -3.94 16.27 19.22
CA PRO A 258 -5.27 15.71 19.48
C PRO A 258 -6.30 16.05 18.39
N ARG A 259 -5.86 16.50 17.20
CA ARG A 259 -6.72 16.84 16.06
C ARG A 259 -7.07 15.60 15.24
N VAL A 260 -7.92 15.80 14.23
CA VAL A 260 -8.20 14.84 13.18
C VAL A 260 -7.48 15.27 11.90
N VAL A 261 -7.17 14.33 11.01
CA VAL A 261 -6.62 14.62 9.68
C VAL A 261 -7.55 14.01 8.66
N PHE A 262 -8.16 14.87 7.85
CA PHE A 262 -8.80 14.46 6.62
C PHE A 262 -7.80 14.55 5.48
N TYR A 263 -7.79 13.55 4.61
CA TYR A 263 -6.94 13.55 3.43
C TYR A 263 -7.64 12.87 2.29
N GLY A 264 -7.18 13.15 1.09
CA GLY A 264 -7.89 12.69 -0.09
C GLY A 264 -7.38 13.32 -1.35
N LEU A 265 -8.20 13.21 -2.38
CA LEU A 265 -7.87 13.66 -3.70
C LEU A 265 -9.12 14.09 -4.47
N ASN A 266 -8.92 14.97 -5.44
CA ASN A 266 -9.91 15.35 -6.43
C ASN A 266 -9.41 14.92 -7.81
N LEU A 267 -10.07 13.93 -8.43
CA LEU A 267 -9.78 13.49 -9.80
C LEU A 267 -10.40 14.38 -10.87
N ASP A 268 -11.29 15.30 -10.48
CA ASP A 268 -12.04 16.13 -11.42
C ASP A 268 -11.16 17.25 -11.99
N ASN A 269 -11.57 17.76 -13.15
CA ASN A 269 -10.93 18.91 -13.80
C ASN A 269 -11.48 20.25 -13.29
N VAL A 270 -12.46 20.23 -12.38
CA VAL A 270 -13.00 21.39 -11.67
C VAL A 270 -12.70 21.34 -10.17
N PRO A 271 -12.60 22.48 -9.48
CA PRO A 271 -12.46 22.50 -8.04
C PRO A 271 -13.76 22.02 -7.36
N LEU A 272 -13.62 21.33 -6.23
CA LEU A 272 -14.74 20.81 -5.44
C LEU A 272 -14.70 21.36 -4.01
N GLY A 273 -15.86 21.63 -3.43
CA GLY A 273 -15.98 22.13 -2.05
C GLY A 273 -16.14 21.00 -1.04
N LEU A 274 -15.30 20.98 0.00
CA LEU A 274 -15.41 20.08 1.14
C LEU A 274 -15.97 20.84 2.36
N SER A 275 -17.20 20.52 2.75
CA SER A 275 -17.82 21.05 3.96
C SER A 275 -17.76 20.03 5.08
N LEU A 276 -17.33 20.46 6.27
CA LEU A 276 -17.37 19.64 7.48
C LEU A 276 -18.48 20.18 8.40
N PRO A 277 -19.46 19.35 8.80
CA PRO A 277 -20.55 19.78 9.68
C PRO A 277 -20.02 19.93 11.12
N MET A 278 -19.28 21.00 11.38
CA MET A 278 -18.70 21.33 12.68
C MET A 278 -19.26 22.67 13.18
N ASN A 279 -19.60 22.74 14.48
CA ASN A 279 -20.00 24.00 15.11
C ASN A 279 -18.81 25.00 15.06
N ILE A 280 -19.11 26.24 14.68
CA ILE A 280 -18.23 27.16 13.95
C ILE A 280 -17.21 27.89 14.87
N THR A 281 -16.08 28.34 14.27
CA THR A 281 -14.80 28.93 14.78
C THR A 281 -13.56 28.01 14.76
N THR A 282 -13.65 26.83 14.17
CA THR A 282 -12.48 25.93 14.07
C THR A 282 -11.56 26.32 12.91
N THR A 283 -10.27 26.52 13.21
CA THR A 283 -9.19 26.66 12.22
C THR A 283 -8.60 25.31 11.84
N ALA A 284 -8.25 25.11 10.57
CA ALA A 284 -7.58 23.91 10.08
C ALA A 284 -6.27 24.26 9.35
N LEU A 285 -5.38 23.28 9.25
CA LEU A 285 -4.11 23.37 8.53
C LEU A 285 -4.24 22.63 7.19
N LEU A 286 -4.26 23.38 6.10
CA LEU A 286 -4.36 22.83 4.74
C LEU A 286 -2.98 22.61 4.12
N TYR A 287 -2.77 21.40 3.63
CA TYR A 287 -1.64 21.00 2.80
C TYR A 287 -2.19 20.53 1.45
N SER A 288 -2.21 21.42 0.46
CA SER A 288 -2.67 21.13 -0.90
C SER A 288 -1.49 20.80 -1.79
N LEU A 289 -1.48 19.60 -2.37
CA LEU A 289 -0.48 19.14 -3.32
C LEU A 289 -1.05 19.18 -4.75
N ASN A 290 -0.30 19.79 -5.65
CA ASN A 290 -0.57 19.76 -7.08
C ASN A 290 0.73 19.74 -7.89
N ALA A 291 0.61 19.74 -9.21
CA ALA A 291 1.75 19.75 -10.11
C ALA A 291 1.46 20.62 -11.35
N PRO A 292 2.50 21.09 -12.07
CA PRO A 292 2.32 21.84 -13.33
C PRO A 292 1.54 21.07 -14.40
N SER A 293 1.63 19.74 -14.38
CA SER A 293 0.84 18.82 -15.21
C SER A 293 0.71 17.47 -14.50
N LEU A 294 -0.26 16.67 -14.92
CA LEU A 294 -0.46 15.31 -14.41
C LEU A 294 0.79 14.43 -14.56
N THR A 295 1.54 14.60 -15.64
CA THR A 295 2.77 13.85 -15.94
C THR A 295 4.04 14.54 -15.44
N SER A 296 3.91 15.56 -14.59
CA SER A 296 5.07 16.20 -13.99
C SER A 296 5.66 15.34 -12.88
N ARG A 297 6.99 15.39 -12.75
CA ARG A 297 7.73 14.85 -11.59
C ARG A 297 7.91 15.89 -10.49
N LEU A 298 7.56 17.15 -10.76
CA LEU A 298 7.59 18.23 -9.77
C LEU A 298 6.27 18.25 -9.00
N VAL A 299 6.37 18.42 -7.68
CA VAL A 299 5.21 18.59 -6.81
C VAL A 299 5.29 19.96 -6.16
N LYS A 300 4.16 20.64 -6.05
CA LYS A 300 4.02 21.85 -5.26
C LYS A 300 3.19 21.56 -4.02
N LEU A 301 3.58 22.14 -2.90
CA LEU A 301 2.79 22.22 -1.67
C LEU A 301 2.33 23.67 -1.51
N ASN A 302 1.02 23.90 -1.51
CA ASN A 302 0.43 25.21 -1.30
C ASN A 302 0.97 26.30 -2.25
N GLY A 303 1.37 25.90 -3.47
CA GLY A 303 1.94 26.78 -4.49
C GLY A 303 3.47 26.71 -4.62
N ASP A 304 4.17 26.27 -3.57
CA ASP A 304 5.64 26.21 -3.53
C ASP A 304 6.17 24.85 -3.96
N SER A 305 7.15 24.81 -4.85
CA SER A 305 7.77 23.55 -5.30
C SER A 305 8.53 22.84 -4.17
N LEU A 306 8.31 21.54 -4.04
CA LEU A 306 9.03 20.67 -3.10
C LEU A 306 10.33 20.16 -3.72
N TYR A 307 11.43 20.49 -3.05
CA TYR A 307 12.76 19.96 -3.32
C TYR A 307 13.40 19.55 -2.01
N LEU A 308 14.36 18.63 -2.07
CA LEU A 308 15.30 18.48 -0.98
C LEU A 308 16.09 19.79 -0.83
N THR A 309 16.54 20.08 0.39
CA THR A 309 17.46 21.19 0.63
C THR A 309 18.81 20.91 -0.05
N TYR A 310 19.69 21.91 -0.11
CA TYR A 310 21.07 21.74 -0.61
C TYR A 310 21.92 20.73 0.20
N THR A 311 21.40 20.25 1.34
CA THR A 311 22.00 19.23 2.22
C THR A 311 21.23 17.91 2.17
N ASP A 312 20.47 17.67 1.11
CA ASP A 312 19.63 16.47 0.91
C ASP A 312 18.61 16.22 2.04
N SER A 313 18.21 17.28 2.76
CA SER A 313 17.25 17.19 3.85
C SER A 313 15.83 17.52 3.39
N LEU A 314 14.83 17.04 4.12
CA LEU A 314 13.42 17.37 3.82
C LEU A 314 13.17 18.87 4.02
N PRO A 315 12.42 19.53 3.12
CA PRO A 315 12.01 20.92 3.30
C PRO A 315 10.97 21.03 4.43
N ALA A 316 10.71 22.27 4.87
CA ALA A 316 9.59 22.55 5.75
C ALA A 316 8.26 22.40 4.99
N PHE A 317 7.39 21.52 5.48
CA PHE A 317 6.02 21.37 4.95
C PHE A 317 5.11 22.41 5.61
N ARG A 318 4.98 23.59 4.99
CA ARG A 318 4.22 24.72 5.56
C ARG A 318 2.74 24.63 5.18
N PRO A 319 1.80 24.55 6.15
CA PRO A 319 0.37 24.61 5.86
C PRO A 319 -0.11 26.03 5.58
N ILE A 320 -1.28 26.13 4.94
CA ILE A 320 -2.11 27.34 4.96
C ILE A 320 -3.12 27.19 6.10
N VAL A 321 -3.22 28.19 6.97
CA VAL A 321 -4.27 28.22 8.00
C VAL A 321 -5.56 28.71 7.37
N ILE A 322 -6.63 27.93 7.51
CA ILE A 322 -7.96 28.26 6.98
C ILE A 322 -9.02 28.14 8.06
N THR A 323 -10.16 28.80 7.84
CA THR A 323 -11.36 28.68 8.67
C THR A 323 -12.35 27.71 8.04
N LEU A 324 -13.02 26.88 8.85
CA LEU A 324 -14.02 25.93 8.37
C LEU A 324 -15.45 26.50 8.28
N GLU A 325 -15.58 27.84 8.25
CA GLU A 325 -16.89 28.51 8.10
C GLU A 325 -17.47 28.35 6.70
N ASN A 326 -16.61 28.26 5.70
CA ASN A 326 -16.95 28.06 4.30
C ASN A 326 -16.41 26.71 3.81
N PRO A 327 -17.00 26.13 2.75
CA PRO A 327 -16.48 24.92 2.13
C PRO A 327 -14.99 25.08 1.75
N VAL A 328 -14.16 24.12 2.14
CA VAL A 328 -12.74 24.10 1.80
C VAL A 328 -12.60 23.75 0.32
N LEU A 329 -11.97 24.63 -0.45
CA LEU A 329 -11.78 24.42 -1.89
C LEU A 329 -10.67 23.39 -2.15
N ILE A 330 -11.02 22.25 -2.72
CA ILE A 330 -10.09 21.23 -3.20
C ILE A 330 -9.85 21.45 -4.69
N LEU A 331 -8.62 21.76 -5.06
CA LEU A 331 -8.24 22.11 -6.44
C LEU A 331 -8.48 20.94 -7.41
N PRO A 332 -8.66 21.20 -8.72
CA PRO A 332 -8.68 20.15 -9.74
C PRO A 332 -7.42 19.29 -9.69
N HIS A 333 -7.53 18.00 -9.98
CA HIS A 333 -6.39 17.08 -10.08
C HIS A 333 -5.37 17.28 -8.95
N SER A 334 -5.82 17.25 -7.70
CA SER A 334 -5.01 17.57 -6.53
C SER A 334 -5.17 16.57 -5.42
N ILE A 335 -4.22 16.58 -4.49
CA ILE A 335 -4.25 15.82 -3.24
C ILE A 335 -4.28 16.81 -2.09
N PHE A 336 -5.02 16.53 -1.03
CA PHE A 336 -5.06 17.40 0.14
C PHE A 336 -4.85 16.62 1.43
N PHE A 337 -4.30 17.31 2.42
CA PHE A 337 -4.40 16.96 3.84
C PHE A 337 -4.92 18.18 4.60
N LEU A 338 -5.84 17.95 5.54
CA LEU A 338 -6.52 18.96 6.34
C LEU A 338 -6.50 18.51 7.80
N GLU A 339 -5.70 19.18 8.64
CA GLU A 339 -5.50 18.85 10.07
C GLU A 339 -6.13 19.86 11.04
#